data_AF-A0A8T3QV15-F1
#
_entry.id   AF-A0A8T3QV15-F1
#
_cell.length_a   1.000
_cell.length_b   1.000
_cell.length_c   1.000
_cell.angle_alpha   90.00
_cell.angle_beta   90.00
_cell.angle_gamma   90.00
#
_symmetry.space_group_name_H-M   'P 1'
#
loop_
_entity.id
_entity.type
_entity.pdbx_description
1 polymer ?
#
loop_
_entity_poly.entity_id
_entity_poly.type
_entity_poly.pdbx_seq_one_letter_code
_entity_poly.pdbx_strand_id
1 'polypeptide(L)'
;MAGYRAEKDAFFKSAPGSPIPQEERDAFTGLPYYPVDEDLVFEGLTPTPYAGDEPSHFQIPTSDGKLRPAHRAGVFRFDLDGAPRQLTAYELEGAHSDGRLFLPFLDETSGTETYGAGRYLDLEPDEDGTYAIDFNQAYHPSCVYAPQFSCPLTPAENRLAARVEAGERLAKGGGADH
;
A
#
# COMPACT_ATOMS: atom_id res chain seq x y z
N MET A 1 -6.84 14.76 -2.97
CA MET A 1 -5.40 14.44 -2.77
C MET A 1 -4.64 15.39 -1.83
N ALA A 2 -4.60 16.72 -2.06
CA ALA A 2 -3.77 17.63 -1.25
C ALA A 2 -4.14 17.66 0.26
N GLY A 3 -5.44 17.57 0.58
CA GLY A 3 -5.91 17.46 1.98
C GLY A 3 -5.43 16.18 2.67
N TYR A 4 -5.60 15.02 2.02
CA TYR A 4 -5.12 13.73 2.52
C TYR A 4 -3.62 13.73 2.83
N ARG A 5 -2.78 14.22 1.90
CA ARG A 5 -1.33 14.29 2.11
C ARG A 5 -0.97 15.20 3.30
N ALA A 6 -1.62 16.37 3.41
CA ALA A 6 -1.39 17.30 4.51
C ALA A 6 -1.81 16.73 5.88
N GLU A 7 -2.94 16.03 5.95
CA GLU A 7 -3.41 15.35 7.15
C GLU A 7 -2.43 14.26 7.59
N LYS A 8 -1.93 13.47 6.64
CA LYS A 8 -0.93 12.44 6.91
C LYS A 8 0.38 13.03 7.41
N ASP A 9 0.87 14.09 6.79
CA ASP A 9 2.07 14.79 7.24
C ASP A 9 1.90 15.35 8.66
N ALA A 10 0.72 15.90 8.98
CA ALA A 10 0.43 16.38 10.33
C ALA A 10 0.44 15.24 11.36
N PHE A 11 -0.14 14.08 11.01
CA PHE A 11 -0.10 12.88 11.85
C PHE A 11 1.35 12.43 12.08
N PHE A 12 2.14 12.30 11.02
CA PHE A 12 3.54 11.88 11.09
C PHE A 12 4.40 12.87 11.89
N LYS A 13 4.10 14.16 11.84
CA LYS A 13 4.86 15.17 12.57
C LYS A 13 4.59 15.16 14.08
N SER A 14 3.34 14.95 14.51
CA SER A 14 2.92 15.33 15.86
C SER A 14 2.06 14.32 16.62
N ALA A 15 1.50 13.30 15.95
CA ALA A 15 0.58 12.39 16.62
C ALA A 15 1.30 11.45 17.62
N PRO A 16 0.65 11.06 18.73
CA PRO A 16 1.19 10.07 19.67
C PRO A 16 1.55 8.71 19.02
N GLY A 17 0.85 8.34 17.94
CA GLY A 17 1.11 7.12 17.16
C GLY A 17 1.98 7.34 15.91
N SER A 18 2.66 8.49 15.80
CA SER A 18 3.52 8.76 14.65
C SER A 18 4.63 7.71 14.52
N PRO A 19 4.91 7.24 13.29
CA PRO A 19 6.01 6.32 13.05
C PRO A 19 7.37 7.03 12.90
N ILE A 20 7.41 8.37 12.91
CA ILE A 20 8.66 9.14 12.87
C ILE A 20 9.28 9.18 14.29
N PRO A 21 10.56 8.77 14.46
CA PRO A 21 11.29 8.86 15.72
C PRO A 21 11.21 10.27 16.33
N GLN A 22 11.12 10.36 17.65
CA GLN A 22 10.84 11.63 18.33
C GLN A 22 11.92 12.70 18.02
N GLU A 23 13.18 12.27 17.94
CA GLU A 23 14.35 13.06 17.60
C GLU A 23 14.34 13.62 16.17
N GLU A 24 13.59 13.00 15.25
CA GLU A 24 13.53 13.39 13.82
C GLU A 24 12.33 14.28 13.50
N ARG A 25 11.33 14.37 14.38
CA ARG A 25 10.07 15.10 14.14
C ARG A 25 10.26 16.59 13.88
N ASP A 26 11.28 17.21 14.49
CA ASP A 26 11.58 18.62 14.28
C ASP A 26 12.13 18.90 12.87
N ALA A 27 12.87 17.93 12.30
CA ALA A 27 13.42 17.99 10.95
C ALA A 27 12.43 17.48 9.88
N PHE A 28 11.32 16.85 10.28
CA PHE A 28 10.32 16.33 9.36
C PHE A 28 9.54 17.46 8.66
N THR A 29 9.72 17.54 7.33
CA THR A 29 9.08 18.55 6.47
C THR A 29 7.91 18.01 5.65
N GLY A 30 7.58 16.73 5.79
CA GLY A 30 6.55 16.04 5.01
C GLY A 30 7.09 14.82 4.26
N LEU A 31 6.21 13.89 3.92
CA LEU A 31 6.55 12.71 3.16
C LEU A 31 6.82 13.06 1.68
N PRO A 32 7.79 12.40 1.02
CA PRO A 32 7.99 12.58 -0.40
C PRO A 32 6.91 11.82 -1.18
N TYR A 33 6.32 12.49 -2.16
CA TYR A 33 5.33 11.90 -3.07
C TYR A 33 5.76 12.09 -4.52
N TYR A 34 5.30 11.21 -5.39
CA TYR A 34 5.19 11.52 -6.80
C TYR A 34 4.14 12.64 -7.04
N PRO A 35 4.23 13.36 -8.19
CA PRO A 35 3.12 14.15 -8.70
C PRO A 35 1.84 13.32 -8.79
N VAL A 36 0.69 13.99 -8.75
CA VAL A 36 -0.58 13.30 -8.99
C VAL A 36 -0.65 12.91 -10.47
N ASP A 37 -1.06 11.69 -10.72
CA ASP A 37 -1.27 11.14 -12.05
C ASP A 37 -2.67 10.49 -12.12
N GLU A 38 -3.56 11.09 -12.90
CA GLU A 38 -4.94 10.62 -13.08
C GLU A 38 -4.99 9.35 -13.95
N ASP A 39 -3.98 9.09 -14.76
CA ASP A 39 -3.89 7.86 -15.58
C ASP A 39 -3.59 6.62 -14.71
N LEU A 40 -3.26 6.82 -13.43
CA LEU A 40 -3.02 5.80 -12.42
C LEU A 40 -4.20 5.64 -11.43
N VAL A 41 -5.39 6.12 -11.82
CA VAL A 41 -6.65 5.95 -11.09
C VAL A 41 -7.58 5.02 -11.87
N PHE A 42 -7.99 3.92 -11.25
CA PHE A 42 -8.86 2.90 -11.85
C PHE A 42 -10.14 2.77 -11.04
N GLU A 43 -11.25 3.28 -11.56
CA GLU A 43 -12.55 3.32 -10.88
C GLU A 43 -13.51 2.21 -11.36
N GLY A 44 -14.59 1.98 -10.60
CA GLY A 44 -15.66 1.06 -11.01
C GLY A 44 -15.23 -0.40 -11.05
N LEU A 45 -14.20 -0.77 -10.28
CA LEU A 45 -13.65 -2.12 -10.30
C LEU A 45 -14.46 -3.06 -9.40
N THR A 46 -14.78 -4.24 -9.91
CA THR A 46 -15.34 -5.34 -9.11
C THR A 46 -14.28 -6.44 -8.97
N PRO A 47 -13.91 -6.86 -7.74
CA PRO A 47 -12.96 -7.94 -7.58
C PRO A 47 -13.60 -9.26 -8.04
N THR A 48 -12.90 -10.01 -8.89
CA THR A 48 -13.32 -11.37 -9.24
C THR A 48 -12.86 -12.35 -8.16
N PRO A 49 -13.61 -13.42 -7.87
CA PRO A 49 -13.16 -14.45 -6.93
C PRO A 49 -11.78 -14.99 -7.29
N TYR A 50 -10.96 -15.25 -6.26
CA TYR A 50 -9.68 -15.93 -6.45
C TYR A 50 -9.92 -17.37 -6.91
N ALA A 51 -9.31 -17.74 -8.04
CA ALA A 51 -9.50 -19.05 -8.68
C ALA A 51 -8.18 -19.84 -8.81
N GLY A 52 -7.13 -19.45 -8.09
CA GLY A 52 -5.88 -20.19 -8.05
C GLY A 52 -5.93 -21.39 -7.10
N ASP A 53 -4.90 -22.24 -7.15
CA ASP A 53 -4.82 -23.46 -6.34
C ASP A 53 -4.40 -23.22 -4.89
N GLU A 54 -3.92 -22.00 -4.57
CA GLU A 54 -3.55 -21.61 -3.21
C GLU A 54 -4.78 -21.45 -2.29
N PRO A 55 -4.64 -21.70 -0.97
CA PRO A 55 -5.74 -21.52 -0.03
C PRO A 55 -6.31 -20.10 -0.04
N SER A 56 -7.63 -19.95 0.00
CA SER A 56 -8.25 -18.62 0.13
C SER A 56 -7.95 -17.98 1.49
N HIS A 57 -7.81 -18.79 2.55
CA HIS A 57 -7.36 -18.36 3.88
C HIS A 57 -5.92 -18.79 4.10
N PHE A 58 -5.07 -17.84 4.48
CA PHE A 58 -3.66 -18.09 4.69
C PHE A 58 -3.07 -17.11 5.71
N GLN A 59 -1.76 -17.16 5.89
CA GLN A 59 -1.07 -16.25 6.78
C GLN A 59 -0.01 -15.46 6.00
N ILE A 60 -0.10 -14.14 6.07
CA ILE A 60 0.91 -13.24 5.52
C ILE A 60 2.02 -13.07 6.58
N PRO A 61 3.29 -13.40 6.27
CA PRO A 61 4.39 -13.08 7.16
C PRO A 61 4.53 -11.59 7.37
N THR A 62 4.95 -11.16 8.54
CA THR A 62 5.18 -9.75 8.88
C THR A 62 6.66 -9.43 9.05
N SER A 63 7.01 -8.14 9.00
CA SER A 63 8.38 -7.64 9.18
C SER A 63 9.08 -8.11 10.47
N ASP A 64 8.32 -8.37 11.53
CA ASP A 64 8.83 -8.87 12.83
C ASP A 64 8.84 -10.42 12.94
N GLY A 65 8.65 -11.12 11.82
CA GLY A 65 8.68 -12.58 11.75
C GLY A 65 7.42 -13.29 12.28
N LYS A 66 6.35 -12.53 12.57
CA LYS A 66 5.04 -13.10 12.92
C LYS A 66 4.24 -13.44 11.66
N LEU A 67 3.04 -13.97 11.89
CA LEU A 67 2.10 -14.39 10.87
C LEU A 67 0.77 -13.67 11.12
N ARG A 68 0.28 -12.93 10.12
CA ARG A 68 -1.01 -12.25 10.17
C ARG A 68 -2.02 -13.03 9.32
N PRO A 69 -3.10 -13.57 9.90
CA PRO A 69 -4.13 -14.24 9.13
C PRO A 69 -4.78 -13.28 8.12
N ALA A 70 -5.03 -13.80 6.93
CA ALA A 70 -5.62 -13.06 5.83
C ALA A 70 -6.51 -13.97 4.97
N HIS A 71 -7.53 -13.36 4.39
CA HIS A 71 -8.41 -13.98 3.40
C HIS A 71 -8.23 -13.28 2.04
N ARG A 72 -8.10 -14.05 0.96
CA ARG A 72 -8.09 -13.55 -0.42
C ARG A 72 -9.51 -13.13 -0.81
N ALA A 73 -9.80 -11.84 -0.71
CA ALA A 73 -11.12 -11.28 -1.01
C ALA A 73 -11.44 -11.34 -2.51
N GLY A 74 -10.43 -11.17 -3.35
CA GLY A 74 -10.57 -11.30 -4.80
C GLY A 74 -9.42 -10.67 -5.56
N VAL A 75 -9.56 -10.64 -6.88
CA VAL A 75 -8.55 -10.16 -7.82
C VAL A 75 -9.13 -9.00 -8.62
N PHE A 76 -8.48 -7.84 -8.52
CA PHE A 76 -8.75 -6.71 -9.38
C PHE A 76 -7.96 -6.84 -10.68
N ARG A 77 -8.59 -6.48 -11.80
CA ARG A 77 -7.97 -6.44 -13.12
C ARG A 77 -8.17 -5.07 -13.74
N PHE A 78 -7.12 -4.54 -14.33
CA PHE A 78 -7.07 -3.21 -14.92
C PHE A 78 -5.98 -3.18 -16.00
N ASP A 79 -6.06 -2.23 -16.93
CA ASP A 79 -5.04 -2.03 -17.97
C ASP A 79 -4.05 -0.96 -17.50
N LEU A 80 -2.77 -1.30 -17.46
CA LEU A 80 -1.69 -0.38 -17.12
C LEU A 80 -0.54 -0.56 -18.10
N ASP A 81 -0.05 0.56 -18.66
CA ASP A 81 0.94 0.61 -19.75
C ASP A 81 0.50 -0.19 -20.99
N GLY A 82 -0.80 -0.16 -21.31
CA GLY A 82 -1.36 -0.88 -22.46
C GLY A 82 -1.33 -2.41 -22.32
N ALA A 83 -1.13 -2.93 -21.11
CA ALA A 83 -1.14 -4.36 -20.83
C ALA A 83 -2.08 -4.69 -19.65
N PRO A 84 -2.79 -5.83 -19.69
CA PRO A 84 -3.65 -6.24 -18.60
C PRO A 84 -2.81 -6.62 -17.37
N ARG A 85 -3.14 -6.02 -16.23
CA ARG A 85 -2.54 -6.27 -14.92
C ARG A 85 -3.57 -6.80 -13.94
N GLN A 86 -3.08 -7.38 -12.86
CA GLN A 86 -3.93 -7.84 -11.77
C GLN A 86 -3.24 -7.68 -10.42
N LEU A 87 -4.05 -7.45 -9.38
CA LEU A 87 -3.63 -7.47 -7.99
C LEU A 87 -4.68 -8.20 -7.15
N THR A 88 -4.22 -9.03 -6.22
CA THR A 88 -5.08 -9.73 -5.26
C THR A 88 -5.29 -8.84 -4.03
N ALA A 89 -6.54 -8.61 -3.67
CA ALA A 89 -6.92 -7.88 -2.46
C ALA A 89 -7.20 -8.85 -1.31
N TYR A 90 -6.90 -8.41 -0.09
CA TYR A 90 -6.99 -9.24 1.10
C TYR A 90 -7.86 -8.60 2.18
N GLU A 91 -8.60 -9.41 2.91
CA GLU A 91 -9.16 -9.04 4.21
C GLU A 91 -8.18 -9.51 5.29
N LEU A 92 -7.70 -8.58 6.13
CA LEU A 92 -6.84 -8.93 7.26
C LEU A 92 -7.70 -9.25 8.48
N GLU A 93 -7.48 -10.39 9.12
CA GLU A 93 -8.25 -10.78 10.30
C GLU A 93 -8.06 -9.75 11.45
N GLY A 94 -9.14 -9.43 12.14
CA GLY A 94 -9.16 -8.43 13.22
C GLY A 94 -9.30 -6.98 12.76
N ALA A 95 -9.34 -6.70 11.45
CA ALA A 95 -9.84 -5.43 10.93
C ALA A 95 -11.38 -5.46 10.88
N HIS A 96 -12.04 -4.34 11.20
CA HIS A 96 -13.47 -4.19 10.95
C HIS A 96 -13.69 -4.21 9.43
N SER A 97 -14.23 -5.32 8.89
CA SER A 97 -14.43 -5.48 7.45
C SER A 97 -15.82 -4.99 7.02
N ASP A 98 -15.98 -3.68 6.92
CA ASP A 98 -17.13 -3.05 6.25
C ASP A 98 -16.87 -2.99 4.72
N GLY A 99 -16.40 -4.10 4.14
CA GLY A 99 -15.92 -4.18 2.76
C GLY A 99 -14.52 -3.58 2.53
N ARG A 100 -13.81 -3.17 3.58
CA ARG A 100 -12.44 -2.64 3.44
C ARG A 100 -11.45 -3.72 3.03
N LEU A 101 -10.63 -3.44 2.02
CA LEU A 101 -9.66 -4.38 1.48
C LEU A 101 -8.23 -3.85 1.58
N PHE A 102 -7.31 -4.71 1.98
CA PHE A 102 -5.87 -4.46 1.98
C PHE A 102 -5.26 -4.90 0.65
N LEU A 103 -4.61 -3.97 -0.07
CA LEU A 103 -4.01 -4.22 -1.37
C LEU A 103 -2.50 -3.89 -1.33
N PRO A 104 -1.64 -4.83 -0.90
CA PRO A 104 -0.20 -4.65 -0.97
C PRO A 104 0.30 -4.91 -2.38
N PHE A 105 1.30 -4.16 -2.85
CA PHE A 105 1.90 -4.39 -4.16
C PHE A 105 3.37 -4.01 -4.22
N LEU A 106 4.05 -4.66 -5.17
CA LEU A 106 5.38 -4.34 -5.64
C LEU A 106 5.28 -3.94 -7.11
N ASP A 107 6.15 -3.03 -7.53
CA ASP A 107 6.24 -2.56 -8.91
C ASP A 107 7.71 -2.30 -9.28
N GLU A 108 7.98 -1.86 -10.51
CA GLU A 108 9.36 -1.66 -10.99
C GLU A 108 10.09 -0.48 -10.33
N THR A 109 9.40 0.36 -9.55
CA THR A 109 10.03 1.39 -8.70
C THR A 109 10.52 0.86 -7.35
N SER A 110 10.06 -0.34 -6.95
CA SER A 110 10.36 -0.91 -5.64
C SER A 110 11.84 -1.22 -5.45
N GLY A 111 12.43 -0.73 -4.36
CA GLY A 111 13.84 -0.93 -4.02
C GLY A 111 14.79 0.08 -4.66
N THR A 112 14.29 1.00 -5.49
CA THR A 112 15.09 2.07 -6.10
C THR A 112 14.53 3.44 -5.79
N GLU A 113 13.22 3.65 -6.03
CA GLU A 113 12.54 4.91 -5.77
C GLU A 113 11.46 4.80 -4.70
N THR A 114 10.93 3.60 -4.49
CA THR A 114 9.95 3.28 -3.44
C THR A 114 10.49 2.16 -2.54
N TYR A 115 9.86 1.91 -1.40
CA TYR A 115 10.32 0.91 -0.44
C TYR A 115 10.43 -0.50 -1.05
N GLY A 116 11.51 -1.20 -0.73
CA GLY A 116 11.83 -2.51 -1.35
C GLY A 116 10.85 -3.63 -1.05
N ALA A 117 10.11 -3.57 0.06
CA ALA A 117 9.09 -4.57 0.39
C ALA A 117 7.69 -4.21 -0.17
N GLY A 118 7.57 -3.08 -0.88
CA GLY A 118 6.34 -2.64 -1.54
C GLY A 118 5.61 -1.51 -0.83
N ARG A 119 4.44 -1.21 -1.37
CA ARG A 119 3.50 -0.18 -0.90
C ARG A 119 2.12 -0.78 -0.74
N TYR A 120 1.27 -0.09 0.00
CA TYR A 120 -0.09 -0.53 0.29
C TYR A 120 -1.12 0.48 -0.21
N LEU A 121 -2.31 -0.03 -0.49
CA LEU A 121 -3.55 0.71 -0.57
C LEU A 121 -4.54 0.05 0.40
N ASP A 122 -5.29 0.87 1.13
CA ASP A 122 -6.48 0.43 1.85
C ASP A 122 -7.69 0.89 1.04
N LEU A 123 -8.42 -0.06 0.47
CA LEU A 123 -9.56 0.20 -0.39
C LEU A 123 -10.83 0.21 0.45
N GLU A 124 -11.70 1.16 0.16
CA GLU A 124 -13.07 1.21 0.67
C GLU A 124 -14.03 1.01 -0.51
N PRO A 125 -15.15 0.29 -0.31
CA PRO A 125 -16.14 0.15 -1.36
C PRO A 125 -16.87 1.48 -1.57
N ASP A 126 -17.18 1.78 -2.83
CA ASP A 126 -18.09 2.84 -3.22
C ASP A 126 -19.53 2.49 -2.83
N GLU A 127 -20.45 3.47 -2.90
CA GLU A 127 -21.87 3.27 -2.56
C GLU A 127 -22.56 2.17 -3.39
N ASP A 128 -22.07 1.94 -4.61
CA ASP A 128 -22.56 0.90 -5.52
C ASP A 128 -21.85 -0.46 -5.34
N GLY A 129 -20.92 -0.55 -4.39
CA GLY A 129 -20.15 -1.75 -4.08
C GLY A 129 -18.96 -2.02 -5.01
N THR A 130 -18.67 -1.11 -5.94
CA THR A 130 -17.41 -1.13 -6.70
C THR A 130 -16.27 -0.54 -5.87
N TYR A 131 -15.05 -0.58 -6.41
CA TYR A 131 -13.85 -0.05 -5.76
C TYR A 131 -13.07 0.79 -6.75
N ALA A 132 -12.33 1.76 -6.22
CA ALA A 132 -11.28 2.46 -6.93
C ALA A 132 -9.89 2.02 -6.47
N ILE A 133 -9.00 1.73 -7.42
CA ILE A 133 -7.55 1.64 -7.16
C ILE A 133 -6.95 2.99 -7.59
N ASP A 134 -6.69 3.85 -6.61
CA ASP A 134 -5.98 5.13 -6.82
C ASP A 134 -4.54 4.99 -6.31
N PHE A 135 -3.59 4.76 -7.21
CA PHE A 135 -2.18 4.62 -6.83
C PHE A 135 -1.58 5.93 -6.28
N ASN A 136 -2.24 7.09 -6.43
CA ASN A 136 -1.79 8.32 -5.80
C ASN A 136 -1.93 8.31 -4.28
N GLN A 137 -2.72 7.36 -3.74
CA GLN A 137 -2.88 7.10 -2.32
C GLN A 137 -1.96 5.98 -1.81
N ALA A 138 -1.16 5.36 -2.68
CA ALA A 138 -0.27 4.28 -2.30
C ALA A 138 0.75 4.78 -1.27
N TYR A 139 0.92 4.04 -0.19
CA TYR A 139 1.74 4.46 0.94
C TYR A 139 2.75 3.40 1.38
N HIS A 140 3.81 3.85 2.03
CA HIS A 140 4.80 2.98 2.64
C HIS A 140 4.31 2.42 3.98
N PRO A 141 4.55 1.13 4.27
CA PRO A 141 4.30 0.58 5.59
C PRO A 141 5.00 1.39 6.70
N SER A 142 4.39 1.46 7.88
CA SER A 142 5.02 2.15 9.03
C SER A 142 6.39 1.58 9.41
N CYS A 143 6.67 0.30 9.10
CA CYS A 143 7.97 -0.32 9.35
C CYS A 143 9.12 0.29 8.54
N VAL A 144 8.83 1.08 7.51
CA VAL A 144 9.83 1.86 6.77
C VAL A 144 10.46 2.93 7.64
N TYR A 145 9.67 3.55 8.51
CA TYR A 145 10.11 4.66 9.36
C TYR A 145 10.51 4.20 10.76
N ALA A 146 9.98 3.06 11.20
CA ALA A 146 10.12 2.58 12.58
C ALA A 146 10.06 1.05 12.63
N PRO A 147 11.18 0.34 12.90
CA PRO A 147 11.25 -1.12 12.80
C PRO A 147 10.38 -1.86 13.84
N GLN A 148 9.90 -1.17 14.88
CA GLN A 148 8.98 -1.74 15.86
C GLN A 148 7.58 -2.05 15.31
N PHE A 149 7.21 -1.51 14.15
CA PHE A 149 5.92 -1.82 13.52
C PHE A 149 5.96 -3.18 12.79
N SER A 150 4.94 -4.00 13.06
CA SER A 150 4.72 -5.29 12.40
C SER A 150 3.88 -5.07 11.14
N CYS A 151 4.51 -5.07 9.97
CA CYS A 151 3.86 -4.79 8.69
C CYS A 151 3.78 -6.06 7.82
N PRO A 152 2.62 -6.36 7.19
CA PRO A 152 2.46 -7.53 6.33
C PRO A 152 3.38 -7.49 5.09
N LEU A 153 4.12 -8.55 4.82
CA LEU A 153 4.93 -8.62 3.61
C LEU A 153 4.03 -8.76 2.37
N THR A 154 4.42 -8.08 1.29
CA THR A 154 3.68 -8.16 0.01
C THR A 154 3.76 -9.58 -0.56
N PRO A 155 2.63 -10.27 -0.78
CA PRO A 155 2.63 -11.60 -1.40
C PRO A 155 3.20 -11.57 -2.82
N ALA A 156 3.84 -12.68 -3.23
CA ALA A 156 4.57 -12.75 -4.49
C ALA A 156 3.66 -12.55 -5.73
N GLU A 157 2.39 -12.90 -5.63
CA GLU A 157 1.40 -12.69 -6.71
C GLU A 157 1.12 -11.20 -7.00
N ASN A 158 1.38 -10.30 -6.04
CA ASN A 158 1.11 -8.87 -6.17
C ASN A 158 2.35 -8.09 -6.62
N ARG A 159 3.01 -8.59 -7.67
CA ARG A 159 4.12 -7.89 -8.33
C ARG A 159 3.71 -7.46 -9.72
N LEU A 160 3.63 -6.15 -9.93
CA LEU A 160 3.39 -5.54 -11.23
C LEU A 160 4.70 -5.45 -12.02
N ALA A 161 4.69 -5.95 -13.25
CA ALA A 161 5.74 -5.71 -14.24
C ALA A 161 5.45 -4.39 -14.99
N ALA A 162 5.36 -3.31 -14.23
CA ALA A 162 5.07 -1.95 -14.66
C ALA A 162 5.66 -0.98 -13.63
N ARG A 163 5.90 0.27 -14.02
CA ARG A 163 6.31 1.33 -13.09
C ARG A 163 5.07 2.05 -12.59
N VAL A 164 4.92 2.18 -11.28
CA VAL A 164 3.80 2.95 -10.69
C VAL A 164 4.37 4.22 -10.04
N GLU A 165 4.46 5.28 -10.84
CA GLU A 165 5.03 6.58 -10.45
C GLU A 165 4.00 7.52 -9.81
N ALA A 166 3.15 6.98 -8.93
CA ALA A 166 2.18 7.70 -8.12
C ALA A 166 2.32 7.32 -6.64
N GLY A 167 1.83 8.16 -5.72
CA GLY A 167 1.85 7.87 -4.27
C GLY A 167 3.18 8.20 -3.59
N GLU A 168 3.43 7.59 -2.44
CA GLU A 168 4.65 7.80 -1.65
C GLU A 168 5.89 7.27 -2.37
N ARG A 169 7.01 7.97 -2.18
CA ARG A 169 8.35 7.61 -2.67
C ARG A 169 9.41 7.86 -1.61
N LEU A 170 10.57 7.23 -1.77
CA LEU A 170 11.74 7.50 -0.95
C LEU A 170 12.34 8.87 -1.30
N ALA A 171 12.94 9.52 -0.31
CA ALA A 171 13.66 10.78 -0.52
C ALA A 171 14.87 10.55 -1.43
N LYS A 172 15.13 11.49 -2.35
CA LYS A 172 16.33 11.42 -3.20
C LYS A 172 17.59 11.51 -2.33
N GLY A 173 18.35 10.42 -2.25
CA GLY A 173 19.60 10.33 -1.48
C GLY A 173 19.44 9.92 -0.02
N GLY A 174 18.21 9.64 0.44
CA GLY A 174 17.92 9.06 1.74
C GLY A 174 17.47 7.62 1.56
N GLY A 175 18.41 6.71 1.36
CA GLY A 175 18.17 5.33 1.75
C GLY A 175 17.79 5.34 3.22
N ALA A 176 16.80 4.53 3.60
CA ALA A 176 16.57 4.21 5.00
C ALA A 176 17.78 3.39 5.50
N ASP A 177 18.90 4.07 5.70
CA ASP A 177 20.05 3.59 6.44
C ASP A 177 19.75 3.88 7.91
N HIS A 178 18.93 3.00 8.49
CA HIS A 178 18.85 2.79 9.93
C HIS A 178 19.07 1.32 10.23
#